data_AF-A0A443ILD6-F1
#
_entry.id   AF-A0A443ILD6-F1
#
_cell.length_a   1.000
_cell.length_b   1.000
_cell.length_c   1.000
_cell.angle_alpha   90.00
_cell.angle_beta   90.00
_cell.angle_gamma   90.00
#
_symmetry.space_group_name_H-M   'P 1'
#
loop_
_entity.id
_entity.type
_entity.pdbx_description
1 polymer ?
#
loop_
_entity_poly.entity_id
_entity_poly.type
_entity_poly.pdbx_seq_one_letter_code
_entity_poly.pdbx_strand_id
1 'polypeptide(L)'
;MIKTESAYKQAVEKLKQDKIFIKEKREKLLEMGLEEDHIELAMQPYITFHEQLKEEVEYYEQIKRGEFGPVFNLQTIGKTLIAYRIYIGMSQQELAEKLGVSPSQVSRDEKNEYFGATIERIQSVMDAMGMISVTKIETNTIVSA
;
A
#
# COMPACT_ATOMS: atom_id res chain seq x y z
N MET A 1 2.74 -0.37 -2.11
CA MET A 1 1.82 -0.13 -0.98
C MET A 1 2.40 0.96 -0.11
N ILE A 2 1.64 2.04 0.08
CA ILE A 2 1.89 3.09 1.06
C ILE A 2 1.65 2.54 2.47
N LYS A 3 2.62 2.72 3.38
CA LYS A 3 2.59 2.14 4.73
C LYS A 3 2.48 3.18 5.84
N THR A 4 2.74 4.45 5.55
CA THR A 4 2.82 5.52 6.57
C THR A 4 2.00 6.73 6.16
N GLU A 5 1.55 7.50 7.16
CA GLU A 5 0.86 8.76 6.95
C GLU A 5 1.71 9.77 6.17
N SER A 6 3.01 9.81 6.44
CA SER A 6 3.93 10.70 5.74
C SER A 6 4.05 10.34 4.25
N ALA A 7 4.19 9.05 3.93
CA ALA A 7 4.24 8.58 2.55
C ALA A 7 2.91 8.82 1.83
N TYR A 8 1.77 8.65 2.51
CA TYR A 8 0.44 8.98 1.97
C TYR A 8 0.35 10.46 1.59
N LYS A 9 0.69 11.37 2.50
CA LYS A 9 0.66 12.82 2.21
C LYS A 9 1.57 13.20 1.04
N GLN A 10 2.76 12.61 0.96
CA GLN A 10 3.69 12.82 -0.15
C GLN A 10 3.12 12.29 -1.47
N ALA A 11 2.51 11.10 -1.46
CA ALA A 11 1.89 10.50 -2.64
C ALA A 11 0.72 11.34 -3.17
N VAL A 12 -0.16 11.83 -2.29
CA VAL A 12 -1.27 12.71 -2.66
C VAL A 12 -0.77 14.00 -3.30
N GLU A 13 0.28 14.61 -2.75
CA GLU A 13 0.86 15.82 -3.32
C GLU A 13 1.53 15.55 -4.68
N LYS A 14 2.22 14.42 -4.79
CA LYS A 14 2.83 13.97 -6.04
C LYS A 14 1.78 13.74 -7.14
N LEU A 15 0.63 13.15 -6.83
CA LEU A 15 -0.48 12.97 -7.79
C LEU A 15 -0.99 14.30 -8.36
N LYS A 16 -1.04 15.37 -7.54
CA LYS A 16 -1.44 16.70 -8.02
C LYS A 16 -0.40 17.26 -8.99
N GLN A 17 0.88 17.14 -8.64
CA GLN A 17 1.99 17.59 -9.48
C GLN A 17 2.05 16.83 -10.80
N ASP A 18 1.84 15.52 -10.76
CA ASP A 18 1.86 14.67 -11.96
C ASP A 18 0.75 15.06 -12.94
N LYS A 19 -0.46 15.40 -12.47
CA LYS A 19 -1.54 15.89 -13.33
C LYS A 19 -1.16 17.16 -14.08
N ILE A 20 -0.53 18.12 -13.39
CA ILE A 20 -0.06 19.37 -13.99
C ILE A 20 1.04 19.06 -15.01
N PHE A 21 2.04 18.27 -14.61
CA PHE A 21 3.16 17.90 -15.47
C PHE A 21 2.73 17.16 -16.74
N ILE A 22 1.82 16.19 -16.63
CA ILE A 22 1.29 15.42 -17.76
C ILE A 22 0.60 16.36 -18.76
N LYS A 23 -0.20 17.31 -18.25
CA LYS A 23 -0.88 18.30 -19.09
C LYS A 23 0.11 19.21 -19.82
N GLU A 24 1.05 19.82 -19.10
CA GLU A 24 2.05 20.72 -19.69
C GLU A 24 2.94 19.99 -20.71
N LYS A 25 3.29 18.73 -20.44
CA LYS A 25 4.11 17.93 -21.35
C LYS A 25 3.36 17.61 -22.64
N ARG A 26 2.07 17.28 -22.55
CA ARG A 26 1.20 17.06 -23.72
C ARG A 26 1.08 18.32 -24.57
N GLU A 27 0.81 19.46 -23.95
CA GLU A 27 0.71 20.76 -24.65
C GLU A 27 1.99 21.10 -25.41
N LYS A 28 3.16 20.93 -24.78
CA LYS A 28 4.46 21.15 -25.45
C LYS A 28 4.69 20.23 -26.64
N LEU A 29 4.28 18.96 -26.56
CA LEU A 29 4.44 18.02 -27.67
C LEU A 29 3.49 18.36 -28.84
N LEU A 30 2.28 18.85 -28.54
CA LEU A 30 1.37 19.39 -29.55
C LEU A 30 1.95 20.63 -30.24
N GLU A 31 2.53 21.55 -29.47
CA GLU A 31 3.19 22.75 -30.01
C GLU A 31 4.40 22.42 -30.91
N MET A 32 5.09 21.32 -30.62
CA MET A 32 6.17 20.79 -31.46
C MET A 32 5.67 20.14 -32.76
N GLY A 33 4.36 20.07 -32.98
CA GLY A 33 3.74 19.53 -34.19
C GLY A 33 3.80 18.01 -34.28
N LEU A 34 3.88 17.31 -33.15
CA LEU A 34 3.81 15.85 -33.16
C LEU A 34 2.37 15.40 -33.44
N GLU A 35 2.24 14.33 -34.23
CA GLU A 35 0.99 13.60 -34.42
C GLU A 35 0.50 12.98 -33.10
N GLU A 36 -0.82 12.92 -32.91
CA GLU A 36 -1.45 12.50 -31.64
C GLU A 36 -0.99 11.11 -31.18
N ASP A 37 -0.83 10.14 -32.10
CA ASP A 37 -0.38 8.77 -31.78
C ASP A 37 1.03 8.75 -31.17
N HIS A 38 1.93 9.61 -31.64
CA HIS A 38 3.29 9.73 -31.08
C HIS A 38 3.26 10.40 -29.70
N ILE A 39 2.35 11.35 -29.50
CA ILE A 39 2.15 12.01 -28.20
C ILE A 39 1.63 10.99 -27.19
N GLU A 40 0.61 10.21 -27.53
CA GLU A 40 0.07 9.18 -26.64
C GLU A 40 1.16 8.18 -26.21
N LEU A 41 1.95 7.67 -27.16
CA LEU A 41 3.05 6.75 -26.88
C LEU A 41 4.10 7.38 -25.94
N ALA A 42 4.47 8.64 -26.17
CA ALA A 42 5.40 9.37 -25.33
C ALA A 42 4.85 9.66 -23.93
N MET A 43 3.53 9.82 -23.80
CA MET A 43 2.85 10.11 -22.53
C MET A 43 2.56 8.85 -21.72
N GLN A 44 2.51 7.67 -22.34
CA GLN A 44 2.12 6.41 -21.71
C GLN A 44 2.86 6.06 -20.41
N PRO A 45 4.20 6.25 -20.29
CA PRO A 45 4.90 5.97 -19.03
C PRO A 45 4.42 6.86 -17.88
N TYR A 46 4.18 8.15 -18.15
CA TYR A 46 3.71 9.10 -17.14
C TYR A 46 2.30 8.77 -16.67
N ILE A 47 1.41 8.41 -17.60
CA ILE A 47 0.05 8.00 -17.28
C ILE A 47 0.06 6.72 -16.45
N THR A 48 0.85 5.72 -16.86
CA THR A 48 0.98 4.45 -16.12
C THR A 48 1.46 4.68 -14.68
N PHE A 49 2.51 5.47 -14.49
CA PHE A 49 3.01 5.76 -13.14
C PHE A 49 2.02 6.57 -12.30
N HIS A 50 1.27 7.49 -12.92
CA HIS A 50 0.21 8.23 -12.23
C HIS A 50 -0.89 7.30 -11.73
N GLU A 51 -1.40 6.41 -12.59
CA GLU A 51 -2.46 5.47 -12.21
C GLU A 51 -1.97 4.48 -11.15
N GLN A 52 -0.74 3.96 -11.25
CA GLN A 52 -0.17 3.10 -10.20
C GLN A 52 -0.10 3.80 -8.84
N LEU A 53 0.36 5.05 -8.79
CA LEU A 53 0.42 5.80 -7.53
C LEU A 53 -0.98 6.10 -6.99
N LYS A 54 -1.94 6.37 -7.88
CA LYS A 54 -3.34 6.60 -7.53
C LYS A 54 -3.97 5.36 -6.93
N GLU A 55 -3.75 4.18 -7.51
CA GLU A 55 -4.17 2.89 -6.94
C GLU A 55 -3.59 2.68 -5.53
N GLU A 56 -2.32 3.02 -5.30
CA GLU A 56 -1.73 2.90 -3.96
C GLU A 56 -2.36 3.84 -2.93
N VAL A 57 -2.71 5.06 -3.35
CA VAL A 57 -3.39 6.06 -2.51
C VAL A 57 -4.81 5.62 -2.18
N GLU A 58 -5.57 5.18 -3.18
CA GLU A 58 -6.93 4.66 -3.00
C GLU A 58 -6.94 3.45 -2.06
N TYR A 59 -5.99 2.53 -2.23
CA TYR A 59 -5.83 1.38 -1.35
C TYR A 59 -5.50 1.78 0.09
N TYR A 60 -4.63 2.78 0.30
CA TYR A 60 -4.35 3.30 1.64
C TYR A 60 -5.59 3.91 2.30
N GLU A 61 -6.41 4.63 1.53
CA GLU A 61 -7.65 5.23 2.01
C GLU A 61 -8.71 4.19 2.37
N GLN A 62 -8.82 3.11 1.59
CA GLN A 62 -9.65 1.95 1.92
C GLN A 62 -9.25 1.34 3.26
N ILE A 63 -7.94 1.07 3.45
CA ILE A 63 -7.43 0.55 4.72
C ILE A 63 -7.80 1.47 5.89
N LYS A 64 -7.62 2.79 5.73
CA LYS A 64 -7.99 3.76 6.77
C LYS A 64 -9.48 3.72 7.16
N ARG A 65 -10.36 3.36 6.22
CA ARG A 65 -11.79 3.16 6.50
C ARG A 65 -12.12 1.80 7.11
N GLY A 66 -11.14 0.92 7.27
CA GLY A 66 -11.34 -0.46 7.72
C GLY A 66 -11.76 -1.41 6.59
N GLU A 67 -11.66 -0.96 5.33
CA GLU A 67 -11.98 -1.75 4.15
C GLU A 67 -10.73 -2.54 3.73
N PHE A 68 -10.49 -3.68 4.35
CA PHE A 68 -9.47 -4.64 3.88
C PHE A 68 -10.04 -6.05 3.82
N GLY A 69 -9.76 -6.74 2.70
CA GLY A 69 -10.34 -8.05 2.39
C GLY A 69 -9.89 -9.17 3.33
N PRO A 70 -10.58 -10.32 3.30
CA PRO A 70 -10.23 -11.46 4.13
C PRO A 70 -8.83 -12.00 3.81
N VAL A 71 -8.16 -12.54 4.84
CA VAL A 71 -6.88 -13.24 4.67
C VAL A 71 -7.15 -14.64 4.14
N PHE A 72 -6.85 -14.86 2.85
CA PHE A 72 -7.03 -16.18 2.22
C PHE A 72 -5.98 -17.20 2.65
N ASN A 73 -4.78 -16.73 2.99
CA ASN A 73 -3.68 -17.58 3.43
C ASN A 73 -2.65 -16.81 4.26
N LEU A 74 -1.83 -17.54 5.01
CA LEU A 74 -0.83 -16.94 5.90
C LEU A 74 0.31 -16.23 5.14
N GLN A 75 0.53 -16.49 3.85
CA GLN A 75 1.54 -15.74 3.08
C GLN A 75 1.23 -14.24 3.02
N THR A 76 -0.04 -13.86 3.15
CA THR A 76 -0.50 -12.45 3.09
C THR A 76 -0.70 -11.81 4.47
N ILE A 77 -0.37 -12.52 5.57
CA ILE A 77 -0.63 -12.03 6.93
C ILE A 77 0.11 -10.71 7.21
N GLY A 78 1.33 -10.53 6.71
CA GLY A 78 2.11 -9.32 6.97
C GLY A 78 1.50 -8.06 6.36
N LYS A 79 0.87 -8.17 5.17
CA LYS A 79 0.09 -7.06 4.60
C LYS A 79 -1.10 -6.70 5.50
N THR A 80 -1.72 -7.72 6.09
CA THR A 80 -2.86 -7.54 7.01
C THR A 80 -2.44 -6.87 8.30
N LEU A 81 -1.27 -7.22 8.86
CA LEU A 81 -0.71 -6.53 10.04
C LEU A 81 -0.50 -5.04 9.76
N ILE A 82 0.10 -4.70 8.61
CA ILE A 82 0.35 -3.31 8.21
C ILE A 82 -0.98 -2.57 8.01
N ALA A 83 -1.93 -3.20 7.31
CA ALA A 83 -3.26 -2.63 7.08
C ALA A 83 -3.98 -2.35 8.40
N TYR A 84 -4.02 -3.33 9.31
CA TYR A 84 -4.63 -3.16 10.62
C TYR A 84 -3.96 -2.04 11.43
N ARG A 85 -2.63 -1.94 11.41
CA ARG A 85 -1.89 -0.84 12.05
C ARG A 85 -2.34 0.53 11.54
N ILE A 86 -2.43 0.67 10.22
CA ILE A 86 -2.87 1.92 9.57
C ILE A 86 -4.32 2.24 9.94
N TYR A 87 -5.20 1.23 9.92
CA TYR A 87 -6.61 1.36 10.30
C TYR A 87 -6.79 1.91 11.72
N ILE A 88 -6.05 1.38 12.69
CA ILE A 88 -6.10 1.87 14.08
C ILE A 88 -5.31 3.16 14.30
N GLY A 89 -4.71 3.74 13.25
CA GLY A 89 -3.97 5.00 13.30
C GLY A 89 -2.63 4.92 14.04
N MET A 90 -2.11 3.73 14.31
CA MET A 90 -0.86 3.54 15.05
C MET A 90 0.34 3.77 14.14
N SER A 91 1.34 4.53 14.58
CA SER A 91 2.60 4.75 13.88
C SER A 91 3.58 3.58 14.06
N GLN A 92 4.58 3.49 13.18
CA GLN A 92 5.67 2.51 13.33
C GLN A 92 6.46 2.72 14.63
N GLN A 93 6.56 3.97 15.09
CA GLN A 93 7.23 4.31 16.34
C GLN A 93 6.45 3.78 17.55
N GLU A 94 5.13 4.03 17.62
CA GLU A 94 4.29 3.53 18.70
C GLU A 94 4.25 1.99 18.73
N LEU A 95 4.22 1.35 17.56
CA LEU A 95 4.32 -0.11 17.48
C LEU A 95 5.68 -0.61 18.01
N ALA A 96 6.77 0.06 17.65
CA ALA A 96 8.11 -0.29 18.13
C ALA A 96 8.24 -0.15 19.66
N GLU A 97 7.69 0.93 20.22
CA GLU A 97 7.63 1.16 21.67
C GLU A 97 6.86 0.04 22.38
N LYS A 98 5.69 -0.35 21.86
CA LYS A 98 4.90 -1.47 22.40
C LYS A 98 5.60 -2.82 22.29
N LEU A 99 6.42 -3.02 21.26
CA LEU A 99 7.20 -4.24 21.05
C LEU A 99 8.55 -4.24 21.80
N GLY A 100 8.96 -3.12 22.40
CA GLY A 100 10.28 -2.98 23.02
C GLY A 100 11.44 -3.09 22.01
N VAL A 101 11.23 -2.68 20.76
CA VAL A 101 12.24 -2.73 19.68
C VAL A 101 12.49 -1.33 19.11
N SER A 102 13.50 -1.20 18.24
CA SER A 102 13.75 0.06 17.54
C SER A 102 12.73 0.33 16.43
N PRO A 103 12.38 1.60 16.14
CA PRO A 103 11.53 1.94 15.00
C PRO A 103 12.08 1.46 13.66
N SER A 104 13.41 1.37 13.51
CA SER A 104 14.05 0.86 12.30
C SER A 104 13.81 -0.64 12.08
N GLN A 105 13.64 -1.42 13.16
CA GLN A 105 13.28 -2.83 13.06
C GLN A 105 11.85 -3.00 12.55
N VAL A 106 10.88 -2.27 13.11
CA VAL A 106 9.49 -2.27 12.62
C VAL A 106 9.44 -1.81 11.16
N SER A 107 10.14 -0.74 10.82
CA SER A 107 10.21 -0.25 9.44
C SER A 107 10.74 -1.31 8.46
N ARG A 108 11.78 -2.06 8.86
CA ARG A 108 12.33 -3.17 8.05
C ARG A 108 11.36 -4.34 7.92
N ASP A 109 10.74 -4.75 9.02
CA ASP A 109 9.76 -5.83 9.05
C ASP A 109 8.59 -5.48 8.12
N GLU A 110 8.04 -4.28 8.24
CA GLU A 110 6.95 -3.82 7.38
C GLU A 110 7.38 -3.65 5.93
N LYS A 111 8.60 -3.17 5.66
CA LYS A 111 9.12 -3.02 4.29
C LYS A 111 9.05 -4.35 3.54
N ASN A 112 9.42 -5.44 4.21
CA ASN A 112 9.38 -6.80 3.68
C ASN A 112 8.06 -7.53 3.97
N GLU A 113 7.02 -6.82 4.42
CA GLU A 113 5.69 -7.39 4.72
C GLU A 113 5.77 -8.58 5.68
N TYR A 114 6.63 -8.49 6.69
CA TYR A 114 6.90 -9.54 7.66
C TYR A 114 7.29 -10.89 7.03
N PHE A 115 7.80 -10.89 5.79
CA PHE A 115 8.21 -12.11 5.12
C PHE A 115 9.27 -12.85 5.93
N GLY A 116 9.01 -14.13 6.20
CA GLY A 116 9.89 -14.98 7.02
C GLY A 116 9.86 -14.69 8.52
N ALA A 117 8.97 -13.81 9.00
CA ALA A 117 8.75 -13.63 10.42
C ALA A 117 8.20 -14.92 11.05
N THR A 118 8.68 -15.25 12.26
CA THR A 118 8.17 -16.41 13.00
C THR A 118 6.75 -16.16 13.48
N ILE A 119 6.03 -17.23 13.81
CA ILE A 119 4.67 -17.14 14.36
C ILE A 119 4.68 -16.30 15.65
N GLU A 120 5.69 -16.46 16.50
CA GLU A 120 5.85 -15.68 17.72
C GLU A 120 5.99 -14.19 17.44
N ARG A 121 6.73 -13.82 16.39
CA ARG A 121 6.87 -12.41 15.97
C ARG A 121 5.55 -11.85 15.46
N ILE A 122 4.82 -12.61 14.64
CA ILE A 122 3.50 -12.24 14.14
C ILE A 122 2.52 -12.04 15.30
N GLN A 123 2.47 -13.00 16.23
CA GLN A 123 1.61 -12.92 17.42
C GLN A 123 1.96 -11.71 18.28
N SER A 124 3.24 -11.45 18.53
CA SER A 124 3.68 -10.29 19.32
C SER A 124 3.23 -8.96 18.70
N VAL A 125 3.25 -8.86 17.37
CA VAL A 125 2.78 -7.68 16.64
C VAL A 125 1.25 -7.56 16.73
N MET A 126 0.51 -8.67 16.60
CA MET A 126 -0.94 -8.69 16.81
C MET A 126 -1.30 -8.23 18.23
N ASP A 127 -0.63 -8.76 19.25
CA ASP A 127 -0.87 -8.43 20.66
C ASP A 127 -0.58 -6.95 20.94
N ALA A 128 0.53 -6.42 20.42
CA ALA A 128 0.88 -5.01 20.55
C ALA A 128 -0.21 -4.09 19.96
N MET A 129 -0.85 -4.49 18.85
CA MET A 129 -1.92 -3.74 18.21
C MET A 129 -3.31 -4.03 18.79
N GLY A 130 -3.45 -5.02 19.70
CA GLY A 130 -4.75 -5.51 20.14
C GLY A 130 -5.58 -6.13 19.01
N MET A 131 -4.91 -6.73 18.02
CA MET A 131 -5.56 -7.35 16.87
C MET A 131 -6.08 -8.74 17.24
N ILE A 132 -7.36 -9.00 16.97
CA ILE A 132 -7.97 -10.32 17.08
C ILE A 132 -8.29 -10.82 15.68
N SER A 133 -7.93 -12.07 15.39
CA SER A 133 -8.27 -12.74 14.14
C SER A 133 -9.05 -14.02 14.44
N VAL A 134 -10.09 -14.28 13.65
CA VAL A 134 -10.83 -15.54 13.66
C VAL A 134 -10.60 -16.22 12.32
N THR A 135 -9.94 -17.37 12.34
CA THR A 135 -9.68 -18.15 11.13
C THR A 135 -10.83 -19.12 10.89
N LYS A 136 -11.49 -19.00 9.75
CA LYS A 136 -12.47 -19.98 9.27
C LYS A 136 -11.79 -20.92 8.27
N ILE A 137 -11.92 -22.23 8.48
CA ILE A 137 -11.43 -23.25 7.55
C ILE A 137 -12.59 -23.67 6.64
N GLU A 138 -12.42 -23.48 5.34
CA GLU A 138 -13.39 -23.91 4.33
C GLU A 138 -12.77 -25.02 3.49
N THR A 139 -13.55 -26.06 3.18
CA THR A 139 -13.12 -27.08 2.21
C THR A 139 -13.12 -26.44 0.83
N ASN A 140 -12.02 -26.61 0.09
CA ASN A 140 -11.90 -26.10 -1.27
C ASN A 140 -13.03 -26.69 -2.12
N THR A 141 -14.11 -25.93 -2.30
CA THR A 141 -15.14 -26.30 -3.26
C THR A 141 -14.50 -25.92 -4.58
N ILE A 142 -13.89 -26.88 -5.25
CA ILE A 142 -13.47 -26.71 -6.64
C ILE A 142 -14.75 -26.29 -7.37
N VAL A 143 -14.85 -25.01 -7.73
CA VAL A 143 -15.83 -24.57 -8.71
C VAL A 143 -15.35 -25.17 -10.02
N SER A 144 -15.79 -26.41 -10.26
CA SER A 144 -15.72 -27.02 -11.58
C SER A 144 -16.69 -26.29 -12.47
N ALA A 145 -16.16 -25.49 -13.39
CA ALA A 145 -16.81 -25.07 -14.62
C ALA A 145 -15.79 -25.23 -15.75
#